data_AF-A0A2E3PZU0-F1
#
_entry.id   AF-A0A2E3PZU0-F1
#
_cell.length_a   1.000
_cell.length_b   1.000
_cell.length_c   1.000
_cell.angle_alpha   90.00
_cell.angle_beta   90.00
_cell.angle_gamma   90.00
#
_symmetry.space_group_name_H-M   'P 1'
#
loop_
_entity.id
_entity.type
_entity.pdbx_description
1 polymer ?
#
loop_
_entity_poly.entity_id
_entity_poly.type
_entity_poly.pdbx_seq_one_letter_code
_entity_poly.pdbx_strand_id
1 'polypeptide(L)'
;MVLTPTFLGLVATRGSATNLKFPFHSGVPTMRKLTTISVAACALGSGAAADMTQIGLDSYSITASDFDGAAITVNVVDMYMLSDDNADVLLNIYNLVLPGSAQLTFYQSITGAGWAPNNLGGPFDTEATRVADSFVSIGGVDFDVPEQSAGAGAGTALDPSFGGSNADFPNELGGWFNSNPPSLIGQVGETKLGLGVFIGRFSSTQALGIENFVGTSLEATWNQGLGTPGIQDQFSVIPAPGAVALLALAGLVSAPRRR
;
A
#
# COMPACT_ATOMS: atom_id res chain seq x y z
N MET A 1 -29.22 -88.30 -12.29
CA MET A 1 -27.82 -88.68 -11.97
C MET A 1 -27.19 -87.44 -11.33
N VAL A 2 -27.51 -87.11 -10.07
CA VAL A 2 -26.83 -87.55 -8.83
C VAL A 2 -25.32 -87.70 -8.99
N LEU A 3 -24.54 -86.71 -8.56
CA LEU A 3 -23.59 -86.81 -7.44
C LEU A 3 -23.00 -85.43 -7.08
N THR A 4 -22.63 -85.37 -5.81
CA THR A 4 -22.38 -84.26 -4.88
C THR A 4 -20.93 -83.69 -4.90
N PRO A 5 -20.63 -82.63 -4.11
CA PRO A 5 -19.46 -81.74 -4.25
C PRO A 5 -18.28 -82.11 -3.32
N THR A 6 -17.14 -81.44 -3.48
CA THR A 6 -16.02 -81.48 -2.51
C THR A 6 -15.52 -80.08 -2.17
N PHE A 7 -15.47 -79.81 -0.87
CA PHE A 7 -14.97 -78.63 -0.17
C PHE A 7 -13.43 -78.62 -0.06
N LEU A 8 -12.82 -77.43 -0.12
CA LEU A 8 -11.62 -77.01 0.63
C LEU A 8 -11.57 -75.46 0.50
N GLY A 9 -11.63 -74.61 1.51
CA GLY A 9 -11.05 -74.70 2.84
C GLY A 9 -9.77 -73.86 2.90
N LEU A 10 -9.85 -72.52 2.81
CA LEU A 10 -8.76 -71.65 3.22
C LEU A 10 -9.29 -70.40 3.96
N VAL A 11 -8.98 -70.38 5.26
CA VAL A 11 -9.14 -69.26 6.17
C VAL A 11 -7.89 -68.38 6.08
N ALA A 12 -8.04 -67.07 5.86
CA ALA A 12 -7.03 -66.09 6.22
C ALA A 12 -7.64 -64.69 6.42
N THR A 13 -7.86 -64.37 7.70
CA THR A 13 -7.59 -63.08 8.38
C THR A 13 -8.08 -61.75 7.78
N ARG A 14 -8.99 -61.12 8.56
CA ARG A 14 -9.34 -59.70 8.54
C ARG A 14 -8.09 -58.79 8.60
N GLY A 15 -7.96 -57.89 7.64
CA GLY A 15 -7.08 -56.72 7.70
C GLY A 15 -7.92 -55.45 7.64
N SER A 16 -8.12 -54.82 8.79
CA SER A 16 -8.80 -53.53 8.96
C SER A 16 -8.01 -52.42 8.26
N ALA A 17 -8.56 -51.82 7.20
CA ALA A 17 -8.04 -50.59 6.63
C ALA A 17 -8.37 -49.42 7.57
N THR A 18 -7.47 -49.15 8.52
CA THR A 18 -7.48 -47.92 9.31
C THR A 18 -7.20 -46.75 8.38
N ASN A 19 -8.21 -45.90 8.18
CA ASN A 19 -8.06 -44.55 7.63
C ASN A 19 -7.06 -43.76 8.49
N LEU A 20 -5.80 -43.73 8.06
CA LEU A 20 -4.78 -42.83 8.61
C LEU A 20 -5.06 -41.43 8.06
N LYS A 21 -5.92 -40.71 8.79
CA LYS A 21 -6.21 -39.29 8.57
C LYS A 21 -5.01 -38.50 9.12
N PHE A 22 -4.03 -38.24 8.26
CA PHE A 22 -2.95 -37.31 8.59
C PHE A 22 -3.54 -35.90 8.71
N PRO A 23 -3.42 -35.22 9.86
CA PRO A 23 -3.82 -33.82 9.94
C PRO A 23 -2.79 -32.99 9.17
N PHE A 24 -3.16 -32.52 7.97
CA PHE A 24 -2.50 -31.38 7.35
C PHE A 24 -2.76 -30.17 8.27
N HIS A 25 -1.77 -29.84 9.09
CA HIS A 25 -1.67 -28.50 9.66
C HIS A 25 -1.31 -27.58 8.51
N SER A 26 -2.31 -26.95 7.88
CA SER A 26 -2.10 -25.74 7.09
C SER A 26 -1.75 -24.63 8.08
N GLY A 27 -0.49 -24.60 8.53
CA GLY A 27 0.06 -23.44 9.21
C GLY A 27 -0.01 -22.29 8.21
N VAL A 28 -1.03 -21.44 8.34
CA VAL A 28 -1.04 -20.13 7.70
C VAL A 28 0.20 -19.42 8.25
N PRO A 29 1.21 -19.12 7.42
CA PRO A 29 2.40 -18.44 7.90
C PRO A 29 1.97 -17.08 8.45
N THR A 30 2.07 -16.90 9.77
CA THR A 30 1.92 -15.58 10.39
C THR A 30 2.97 -14.65 9.79
N MET A 31 2.50 -13.75 8.94
CA MET A 31 3.28 -12.76 8.21
C MET A 31 3.99 -11.85 9.21
N ARG A 32 5.33 -11.87 9.23
CA ARG A 32 6.14 -10.96 10.05
C ARG A 32 6.48 -9.74 9.22
N LYS A 33 5.67 -8.69 9.32
CA LYS A 33 5.95 -7.38 8.73
C LYS A 33 7.02 -6.69 9.58
N LEU A 34 8.12 -6.26 8.96
CA LEU A 34 9.10 -5.37 9.56
C LEU A 34 8.76 -3.96 9.07
N THR A 35 8.22 -3.12 9.96
CA THR A 35 7.74 -1.77 9.64
C THR A 35 8.75 -0.72 10.09
N THR A 36 9.10 0.21 9.20
CA THR A 36 9.90 1.40 9.54
C THR A 36 9.04 2.64 9.31
N ILE A 37 8.70 3.33 10.42
CA ILE A 37 7.91 4.55 10.43
C ILE A 37 8.86 5.75 10.38
N SER A 38 8.71 6.63 9.39
CA SER A 38 9.42 7.92 9.36
C SER A 38 8.46 9.05 9.02
N VAL A 39 8.42 10.07 9.87
CA VAL A 39 7.62 11.28 9.66
C VAL A 39 8.54 12.36 9.10
N ALA A 40 8.34 12.74 7.84
CA ALA A 40 8.96 13.91 7.24
C ALA A 40 8.18 15.16 7.69
N ALA A 41 8.82 16.12 8.36
CA ALA A 41 8.14 17.31 8.88
C ALA A 41 8.24 18.48 7.88
N CYS A 42 7.13 19.10 7.48
CA CYS A 42 7.12 20.30 6.62
C CYS A 42 7.04 21.60 7.45
N ALA A 43 7.44 22.73 6.87
CA ALA A 43 7.21 24.05 7.45
C ALA A 43 5.92 24.65 6.87
N LEU A 44 4.90 24.85 7.69
CA LEU A 44 3.61 25.44 7.29
C LEU A 44 3.55 26.94 7.66
N GLY A 45 2.87 27.72 6.82
CA GLY A 45 2.47 29.09 7.12
C GLY A 45 1.29 29.10 8.08
N SER A 46 1.38 29.88 9.16
CA SER A 46 0.36 29.92 10.21
C SER A 46 -0.96 30.56 9.74
N GLY A 47 -1.97 29.74 9.49
CA GLY A 47 -3.38 30.13 9.41
C GLY A 47 -4.23 29.15 10.21
N ALA A 48 -5.00 29.63 11.19
CA ALA A 48 -5.79 28.81 12.10
C ALA A 48 -7.11 28.31 11.47
N ALA A 49 -7.00 27.45 10.46
CA ALA A 49 -8.07 26.57 9.98
C ALA A 49 -7.56 25.12 9.98
N ALA A 50 -8.46 24.15 10.05
CA ALA A 50 -8.15 22.74 9.83
C ALA A 50 -7.30 22.57 8.56
N ASP A 51 -6.17 21.90 8.68
CA ASP A 51 -5.17 21.94 7.62
C ASP A 51 -4.61 20.56 7.30
N MET A 52 -4.39 20.33 6.01
CA MET A 52 -3.50 19.26 5.58
C MET A 52 -2.09 19.68 5.95
N THR A 53 -1.40 18.86 6.73
CA THR A 53 -0.16 19.28 7.38
C THR A 53 1.09 18.84 6.63
N GLN A 54 1.07 17.64 6.06
CA GLN A 54 2.25 17.03 5.43
C GLN A 54 1.94 15.71 4.71
N ILE A 55 2.92 15.25 3.93
CA ILE A 55 2.94 13.89 3.38
C ILE A 55 3.56 12.95 4.42
N GLY A 56 2.83 11.92 4.82
CA GLY A 56 3.29 10.81 5.66
C GLY A 56 3.69 9.61 4.81
N LEU A 57 4.76 8.91 5.20
CA LEU A 57 5.25 7.71 4.52
C LEU A 57 5.45 6.56 5.53
N ASP A 58 5.00 5.38 5.16
CA ASP A 58 5.27 4.14 5.90
C ASP A 58 5.88 3.10 4.98
N SER A 59 6.98 2.48 5.43
CA SER A 59 7.70 1.51 4.62
C SER A 59 7.83 0.16 5.30
N TYR A 60 7.65 -0.91 4.52
CA TYR A 60 7.74 -2.28 4.97
C TYR A 60 8.00 -3.22 3.80
N SER A 61 8.38 -4.46 4.09
CA SER A 61 8.45 -5.52 3.07
C SER A 61 7.36 -6.55 3.31
N ILE A 62 6.85 -7.12 2.23
CA ILE A 62 5.83 -8.16 2.27
C ILE A 62 6.12 -9.25 1.25
N THR A 63 5.75 -10.49 1.60
CA THR A 63 5.67 -11.61 0.66
C THR A 63 4.20 -11.99 0.55
N ALA A 64 3.70 -12.06 -0.68
CA ALA A 64 2.30 -12.33 -0.98
C ALA A 64 2.16 -13.36 -2.11
N SER A 65 1.08 -14.14 -2.09
CA SER A 65 0.72 -15.03 -3.20
C SER A 65 -0.01 -14.26 -4.31
N ASP A 66 0.47 -14.39 -5.55
CA ASP A 66 -0.21 -13.91 -6.76
C ASP A 66 -1.23 -14.94 -7.27
N PHE A 67 -1.95 -14.60 -8.35
CA PHE A 67 -3.06 -15.38 -8.92
C PHE A 67 -2.65 -16.79 -9.37
N ASP A 68 -1.41 -16.97 -9.83
CA ASP A 68 -0.87 -18.27 -10.26
C ASP A 68 -0.32 -19.11 -9.08
N GLY A 69 -0.41 -18.59 -7.86
CA GLY A 69 0.14 -19.21 -6.65
C GLY A 69 1.63 -18.96 -6.45
N ALA A 70 2.29 -18.19 -7.31
CA ALA A 70 3.66 -17.78 -7.11
C ALA A 70 3.75 -16.78 -5.95
N ALA A 71 4.77 -16.93 -5.10
CA ALA A 71 5.07 -15.96 -4.07
C ALA A 71 5.91 -14.82 -4.66
N ILE A 72 5.51 -13.59 -4.40
CA ILE A 72 6.26 -12.39 -4.73
C ILE A 72 6.64 -11.65 -3.46
N THR A 73 7.88 -11.17 -3.39
CA THR A 73 8.37 -10.33 -2.30
C THR A 73 8.64 -8.93 -2.83
N VAL A 74 8.00 -7.93 -2.22
CA VAL A 74 8.15 -6.51 -2.58
C VAL A 74 8.47 -5.68 -1.35
N ASN A 75 9.16 -4.57 -1.59
CA ASN A 75 9.27 -3.45 -0.68
C ASN A 75 8.14 -2.48 -0.99
N VAL A 76 7.45 -2.00 0.03
CA VAL A 76 6.24 -1.19 -0.07
C VAL A 76 6.47 0.13 0.64
N VAL A 77 6.00 1.22 0.03
CA VAL A 77 5.84 2.53 0.65
C VAL A 77 4.39 2.95 0.49
N ASP A 78 3.68 3.02 1.60
CA ASP A 78 2.36 3.62 1.68
C ASP A 78 2.51 5.13 1.94
N MET A 79 1.78 5.94 1.18
CA MET A 79 1.77 7.39 1.24
C MET A 79 0.41 7.88 1.76
N TYR A 80 0.47 8.85 2.67
CA TYR A 80 -0.69 9.45 3.32
C TYR A 80 -0.61 10.97 3.22
N MET A 81 -1.77 11.62 3.12
CA MET A 81 -1.89 13.04 3.44
C MET A 81 -2.32 13.16 4.90
N LEU A 82 -1.48 13.74 5.75
CA LEU A 82 -1.79 13.91 7.18
C LEU A 82 -2.53 15.22 7.41
N SER A 83 -3.39 15.24 8.42
CA SER A 83 -4.17 16.42 8.83
C SER A 83 -4.17 16.54 10.36
N ASP A 84 -4.52 17.71 10.86
CA ASP A 84 -4.75 17.96 12.29
C ASP A 84 -6.24 17.99 12.68
N ASP A 85 -7.16 17.77 11.74
CA ASP A 85 -8.61 17.77 11.95
C ASP A 85 -9.30 16.57 11.27
N ASN A 86 -10.14 15.86 12.03
CA ASN A 86 -10.92 14.73 11.50
C ASN A 86 -12.17 15.15 10.69
N ALA A 87 -12.48 16.45 10.68
CA ALA A 87 -13.53 17.03 9.83
C ALA A 87 -13.06 17.26 8.39
N ASP A 88 -11.74 17.21 8.13
CA ASP A 88 -11.21 17.40 6.80
C ASP A 88 -11.54 16.24 5.86
N VAL A 89 -11.78 16.60 4.60
CA VAL A 89 -12.01 15.66 3.50
C VAL A 89 -11.08 16.02 2.35
N LEU A 90 -10.13 15.15 2.08
CA LEU A 90 -9.26 15.25 0.92
C LEU A 90 -10.09 14.98 -0.35
N LEU A 91 -9.94 15.83 -1.35
CA LEU A 91 -10.72 15.79 -2.59
C LEU A 91 -9.87 15.37 -3.78
N ASN A 92 -8.66 15.92 -3.91
CA ASN A 92 -7.82 15.74 -5.09
C ASN A 92 -6.33 15.80 -4.73
N ILE A 93 -5.53 15.09 -5.51
CA ILE A 93 -4.08 15.26 -5.62
C ILE A 93 -3.75 15.64 -7.06
N TYR A 94 -2.88 16.62 -7.24
CA TYR A 94 -2.42 17.13 -8.52
C TYR A 94 -0.90 17.25 -8.57
N ASN A 95 -0.37 17.40 -9.78
CA ASN A 95 1.01 17.81 -10.02
C ASN A 95 2.04 16.94 -9.27
N LEU A 96 1.81 15.62 -9.18
CA LEU A 96 2.76 14.70 -8.58
C LEU A 96 4.07 14.74 -9.37
N VAL A 97 5.16 15.00 -8.66
CA VAL A 97 6.52 14.90 -9.18
C VAL A 97 7.30 13.96 -8.27
N LEU A 98 7.71 12.83 -8.82
CA LEU A 98 8.58 11.88 -8.14
C LEU A 98 10.05 12.19 -8.44
N PRO A 99 10.94 12.17 -7.44
CA PRO A 99 12.37 12.27 -7.67
C PRO A 99 12.85 11.04 -8.45
N GLY A 100 13.98 11.15 -9.17
CA GLY A 100 14.53 10.04 -9.95
C GLY A 100 14.81 8.77 -9.11
N SER A 101 15.05 8.91 -7.81
CA SER A 101 15.20 7.80 -6.86
C SER A 101 13.91 7.01 -6.61
N ALA A 102 12.73 7.59 -6.86
CA ALA A 102 11.43 6.94 -6.73
C ALA A 102 10.83 6.53 -8.09
N GLN A 103 11.51 6.81 -9.21
CA GLN A 103 11.07 6.40 -10.55
C GLN A 103 11.54 4.96 -10.84
N LEU A 104 10.95 3.99 -10.14
CA LEU A 104 11.22 2.56 -10.30
C LEU A 104 10.11 1.89 -11.10
N THR A 105 10.35 0.67 -11.58
CA THR A 105 9.26 -0.20 -12.02
C THR A 105 8.49 -0.68 -10.79
N PHE A 106 7.30 -0.13 -10.62
CA PHE A 106 6.40 -0.53 -9.55
C PHE A 106 5.64 -1.81 -9.91
N TYR A 107 5.42 -2.64 -8.91
CA TYR A 107 4.73 -3.91 -9.06
C TYR A 107 3.23 -3.66 -9.23
N GLN A 108 2.68 -4.31 -10.24
CA GLN A 108 1.27 -4.31 -10.61
C GLN A 108 0.80 -5.77 -10.59
N SER A 109 -0.19 -6.09 -9.77
CA SER A 109 -0.72 -7.44 -9.67
C SER A 109 -1.38 -7.86 -10.98
N ILE A 110 -1.26 -9.14 -11.35
CA ILE A 110 -1.85 -9.67 -12.59
C ILE A 110 -3.36 -9.42 -12.64
N THR A 111 -4.03 -9.57 -11.50
CA THR A 111 -5.47 -9.36 -11.33
C THR A 111 -5.83 -7.93 -10.93
N GLY A 112 -4.83 -7.07 -10.76
CA GLY A 112 -4.96 -5.69 -10.33
C GLY A 112 -4.27 -4.67 -11.24
N ALA A 113 -4.26 -4.91 -12.56
CA ALA A 113 -3.52 -4.07 -13.49
C ALA A 113 -3.97 -2.59 -13.56
N GLY A 114 -3.06 -1.68 -13.24
CA GLY A 114 -3.17 -0.24 -13.41
C GLY A 114 -3.23 0.52 -12.09
N TRP A 115 -3.14 1.84 -12.19
CA TRP A 115 -2.94 2.71 -11.02
C TRP A 115 -4.20 2.98 -10.18
N ALA A 116 -5.39 2.70 -10.71
CA ALA A 116 -6.63 2.84 -9.97
C ALA A 116 -6.99 1.52 -9.25
N PRO A 117 -7.63 1.57 -8.08
CA PRO A 117 -8.08 0.38 -7.37
C PRO A 117 -9.01 -0.46 -8.24
N ASN A 118 -8.67 -1.72 -8.44
CA ASN A 118 -9.32 -2.60 -9.41
C ASN A 118 -9.43 -4.06 -8.93
N ASN A 119 -9.36 -4.31 -7.62
CA ASN A 119 -9.61 -5.65 -7.10
C ASN A 119 -11.06 -6.05 -7.41
N LEU A 120 -11.22 -7.04 -8.29
CA LEU A 120 -12.52 -7.52 -8.79
C LEU A 120 -13.24 -8.43 -7.79
N GLY A 121 -12.56 -8.86 -6.72
CA GLY A 121 -13.08 -9.82 -5.76
C GLY A 121 -13.15 -11.25 -6.31
N GLY A 122 -13.78 -12.12 -5.53
CA GLY A 122 -14.03 -13.51 -5.91
C GLY A 122 -12.74 -14.27 -6.25
N PRO A 123 -12.66 -14.94 -7.41
CA PRO A 123 -11.47 -15.72 -7.78
C PRO A 123 -10.24 -14.84 -8.10
N PHE A 124 -10.43 -13.55 -8.37
CA PHE A 124 -9.35 -12.60 -8.68
C PHE A 124 -8.82 -11.87 -7.44
N ASP A 125 -9.39 -12.17 -6.28
CA ASP A 125 -9.02 -11.58 -5.02
C ASP A 125 -7.80 -12.30 -4.44
N THR A 126 -6.61 -11.81 -4.79
CA THR A 126 -5.34 -12.40 -4.36
C THR A 126 -4.71 -11.59 -3.25
N GLU A 127 -3.82 -12.22 -2.48
CA GLU A 127 -3.02 -11.52 -1.48
C GLU A 127 -2.15 -10.45 -2.15
N ALA A 128 -1.54 -10.77 -3.29
CA ALA A 128 -0.73 -9.80 -4.03
C ALA A 128 -1.55 -8.56 -4.45
N THR A 129 -2.77 -8.73 -4.98
CA THR A 129 -3.65 -7.60 -5.32
C THR A 129 -4.01 -6.75 -4.09
N ARG A 130 -4.27 -7.37 -2.93
CA ARG A 130 -4.69 -6.62 -1.73
C ARG A 130 -3.56 -5.81 -1.11
N VAL A 131 -2.39 -6.42 -0.95
CA VAL A 131 -1.34 -5.90 -0.06
C VAL A 131 0.00 -5.60 -0.74
N ALA A 132 0.24 -6.15 -1.94
CA ALA A 132 1.47 -5.92 -2.67
C ALA A 132 1.29 -4.97 -3.86
N ASP A 133 0.10 -4.82 -4.42
CA ASP A 133 -0.16 -4.03 -5.63
C ASP A 133 0.13 -2.52 -5.45
N SER A 134 0.59 -1.86 -6.51
CA SER A 134 0.76 -0.41 -6.53
C SER A 134 -0.47 0.28 -7.08
N PHE A 135 -1.05 1.19 -6.30
CA PHE A 135 -2.25 1.92 -6.70
C PHE A 135 -2.32 3.25 -5.97
N VAL A 136 -3.07 4.19 -6.52
CA VAL A 136 -3.42 5.44 -5.84
C VAL A 136 -4.90 5.45 -5.50
N SER A 137 -5.25 6.15 -4.44
CA SER A 137 -6.65 6.34 -4.03
C SER A 137 -6.77 7.65 -3.27
N ILE A 138 -8.00 8.10 -3.02
CA ILE A 138 -8.26 9.12 -2.00
C ILE A 138 -9.10 8.45 -0.93
N GLY A 139 -8.42 7.90 0.08
CA GLY A 139 -9.05 7.06 1.09
C GLY A 139 -9.76 5.86 0.47
N GLY A 140 -10.92 5.49 1.02
CA GLY A 140 -11.73 4.37 0.53
C GLY A 140 -11.12 2.99 0.74
N VAL A 141 -10.02 2.93 1.48
CA VAL A 141 -9.33 1.73 1.96
C VAL A 141 -9.31 1.78 3.48
N ASP A 142 -8.97 0.67 4.13
CA ASP A 142 -8.76 0.67 5.57
C ASP A 142 -7.58 1.60 5.96
N PHE A 143 -7.74 2.36 7.06
CA PHE A 143 -6.77 3.39 7.45
C PHE A 143 -5.47 2.83 8.07
N ASP A 144 -5.54 1.67 8.73
CA ASP A 144 -4.39 1.06 9.40
C ASP A 144 -3.64 0.13 8.46
N VAL A 145 -4.39 -0.66 7.69
CA VAL A 145 -3.84 -1.58 6.69
C VAL A 145 -4.56 -1.32 5.37
N PRO A 146 -4.06 -0.41 4.50
CA PRO A 146 -4.77 -0.02 3.29
C PRO A 146 -4.76 -1.13 2.25
N GLU A 147 -5.62 -2.12 2.45
CA GLU A 147 -5.81 -3.23 1.53
C GLU A 147 -6.71 -2.79 0.39
N GLN A 148 -6.30 -3.10 -0.83
CA GLN A 148 -7.15 -3.00 -2.01
C GLN A 148 -8.14 -4.15 -2.01
N SER A 149 -9.08 -4.15 -1.05
CA SER A 149 -10.18 -5.13 -1.01
C SER A 149 -11.17 -4.88 -2.16
N ALA A 150 -12.04 -5.85 -2.45
CA ALA A 150 -13.00 -5.71 -3.55
C ALA A 150 -13.92 -4.49 -3.33
N GLY A 151 -13.89 -3.53 -4.26
CA GLY A 151 -14.62 -2.26 -4.16
C GLY A 151 -13.93 -1.18 -3.32
N ALA A 152 -12.74 -1.44 -2.78
CA ALA A 152 -11.95 -0.42 -2.10
C ALA A 152 -11.52 0.68 -3.08
N GLY A 153 -11.52 1.93 -2.60
CA GLY A 153 -11.19 3.11 -3.39
C GLY A 153 -12.12 3.33 -4.59
N ALA A 154 -13.33 2.74 -4.57
CA ALA A 154 -14.34 2.95 -5.58
C ALA A 154 -14.64 4.45 -5.74
N GLY A 155 -14.39 4.97 -6.94
CA GLY A 155 -14.54 6.39 -7.24
C GLY A 155 -13.21 7.13 -7.42
N THR A 156 -12.05 6.51 -7.20
CA THR A 156 -10.79 7.11 -7.61
C THR A 156 -10.71 7.20 -9.14
N ALA A 157 -10.49 8.40 -9.65
CA ALA A 157 -10.25 8.67 -11.05
C ALA A 157 -8.86 9.27 -11.23
N LEU A 158 -8.18 8.86 -12.29
CA LEU A 158 -6.83 9.31 -12.62
C LEU A 158 -6.89 10.48 -13.60
N ASP A 159 -6.01 11.45 -13.43
CA ASP A 159 -5.70 12.43 -14.46
C ASP A 159 -5.18 11.68 -15.71
N PRO A 160 -5.65 12.01 -16.93
CA PRO A 160 -5.06 11.54 -18.17
C PRO A 160 -3.52 11.63 -18.23
N SER A 161 -2.91 12.58 -17.52
CA SER A 161 -1.46 12.75 -17.44
C SER A 161 -0.76 11.68 -16.59
N PHE A 162 -1.44 11.01 -15.65
CA PHE A 162 -0.87 10.09 -14.64
C PHE A 162 -0.08 8.93 -15.24
N GLY A 163 -0.40 8.58 -16.48
CA GLY A 163 0.15 7.41 -17.17
C GLY A 163 -0.94 6.39 -17.47
N GLY A 164 -0.64 5.50 -18.41
CA GLY A 164 -1.52 4.37 -18.71
C GLY A 164 -1.31 3.21 -17.73
N SER A 165 -2.14 2.18 -17.81
CA SER A 165 -2.03 0.95 -16.99
C SER A 165 -0.70 0.19 -17.13
N ASN A 166 0.13 0.55 -18.12
CA ASN A 166 1.43 -0.07 -18.38
C ASN A 166 2.62 0.84 -18.03
N ALA A 167 2.37 1.98 -17.38
CA ALA A 167 3.45 2.88 -16.97
C ALA A 167 4.19 2.29 -15.77
N ASP A 168 5.52 2.20 -15.86
CA ASP A 168 6.38 1.68 -14.79
C ASP A 168 6.24 2.48 -13.49
N PHE A 169 6.01 3.79 -13.60
CA PHE A 169 5.76 4.74 -12.52
C PHE A 169 4.81 5.85 -12.99
N PRO A 170 4.20 6.61 -12.06
CA PRO A 170 3.38 7.76 -12.43
C PRO A 170 4.18 8.77 -13.24
N ASN A 171 3.62 9.23 -14.35
CA ASN A 171 4.22 10.28 -15.16
C ASN A 171 4.31 11.60 -14.37
N GLU A 172 5.18 12.48 -14.85
CA GLU A 172 5.32 13.83 -14.30
C GLU A 172 4.00 14.60 -14.37
N LEU A 173 3.68 15.31 -13.29
CA LEU A 173 2.45 16.07 -13.08
C LEU A 173 1.17 15.23 -13.01
N GLY A 174 1.28 13.94 -12.72
CA GLY A 174 0.13 13.08 -12.49
C GLY A 174 -0.77 13.57 -11.36
N GLY A 175 -2.07 13.37 -11.50
CA GLY A 175 -3.06 13.61 -10.46
C GLY A 175 -4.10 12.50 -10.35
N TRP A 176 -4.83 12.48 -9.25
CA TRP A 176 -5.99 11.62 -9.04
C TRP A 176 -6.98 12.29 -8.10
N PHE A 177 -8.24 11.91 -8.21
CA PHE A 177 -9.33 12.58 -7.52
C PHE A 177 -10.42 11.60 -7.12
N ASN A 178 -11.16 11.97 -6.08
CA ASN A 178 -12.42 11.32 -5.76
C ASN A 178 -13.48 11.73 -6.80
N SER A 179 -14.26 10.77 -7.26
CA SER A 179 -15.32 10.96 -8.27
C SER A 179 -16.27 12.10 -7.91
N ASN A 180 -16.83 12.71 -8.96
CA ASN A 180 -17.86 13.75 -8.89
C ASN A 180 -19.24 13.08 -9.13
N PRO A 181 -20.22 13.13 -8.21
CA PRO A 181 -20.40 14.09 -7.11
C PRO A 181 -19.51 13.84 -5.87
N PRO A 182 -19.19 14.89 -5.09
CA PRO A 182 -18.39 14.78 -3.87
C PRO A 182 -18.94 13.74 -2.89
N SER A 183 -18.03 12.92 -2.34
CA SER A 183 -18.32 11.91 -1.32
C SER A 183 -17.36 12.06 -0.13
N LEU A 184 -17.65 11.37 0.98
CA LEU A 184 -16.79 11.37 2.18
C LEU A 184 -15.68 10.31 2.14
N ILE A 185 -15.38 9.72 0.98
CA ILE A 185 -14.38 8.64 0.88
C ILE A 185 -12.96 9.10 1.28
N GLY A 186 -12.65 10.38 1.08
CA GLY A 186 -11.40 11.03 1.49
C GLY A 186 -11.45 11.68 2.86
N GLN A 187 -12.42 11.34 3.70
CA GLN A 187 -12.48 11.88 5.06
C GLN A 187 -11.27 11.41 5.87
N VAL A 188 -10.68 12.34 6.62
CA VAL A 188 -9.57 12.07 7.53
C VAL A 188 -9.97 11.06 8.59
N GLY A 189 -9.11 10.07 8.83
CA GLY A 189 -9.27 9.05 9.85
C GLY A 189 -7.96 8.72 10.56
N GLU A 190 -8.04 7.88 11.59
CA GLU A 190 -6.88 7.43 12.35
C GLU A 190 -6.07 6.41 11.53
N THR A 191 -4.89 6.82 11.08
CA THR A 191 -3.91 5.95 10.40
C THR A 191 -2.80 5.55 11.35
N LYS A 192 -1.94 4.62 10.91
CA LYS A 192 -0.71 4.27 11.63
C LYS A 192 0.25 5.46 11.87
N LEU A 193 0.10 6.55 11.12
CA LEU A 193 0.91 7.77 11.22
C LEU A 193 0.19 8.92 11.96
N GLY A 194 -1.01 8.67 12.49
CA GLY A 194 -1.90 9.68 13.06
C GLY A 194 -3.06 10.01 12.12
N LEU A 195 -3.71 11.16 12.33
CA LEU A 195 -4.83 11.58 11.49
C LEU A 195 -4.38 11.83 10.04
N GLY A 196 -5.04 11.16 9.10
CA GLY A 196 -4.76 11.35 7.67
C GLY A 196 -5.65 10.54 6.74
N VAL A 197 -5.28 10.57 5.47
CA VAL A 197 -5.94 9.89 4.36
C VAL A 197 -4.89 9.12 3.58
N PHE A 198 -5.12 7.84 3.31
CA PHE A 198 -4.29 7.08 2.39
C PHE A 198 -4.41 7.65 0.98
N ILE A 199 -3.27 7.96 0.34
CA ILE A 199 -3.25 8.54 -1.00
C ILE A 199 -2.58 7.65 -2.05
N GLY A 200 -1.76 6.67 -1.65
CA GLY A 200 -1.25 5.67 -2.58
C GLY A 200 -0.28 4.68 -1.96
N ARG A 201 -0.10 3.57 -2.65
CA ARG A 201 0.87 2.52 -2.36
C ARG A 201 1.80 2.38 -3.55
N PHE A 202 3.08 2.34 -3.25
CA PHE A 202 4.14 2.13 -4.21
C PHE A 202 4.94 0.91 -3.78
N SER A 203 4.96 -0.13 -4.60
CA SER A 203 5.64 -1.38 -4.27
C SER A 203 6.61 -1.77 -5.38
N SER A 204 7.77 -2.31 -5.02
CA SER A 204 8.73 -2.78 -6.02
C SER A 204 9.50 -3.99 -5.51
N THR A 205 9.90 -4.86 -6.43
CA THR A 205 10.90 -5.91 -6.15
C THR A 205 12.32 -5.34 -6.04
N GLN A 206 12.51 -4.11 -6.52
CA GLN A 206 13.74 -3.36 -6.33
C GLN A 206 13.82 -2.79 -4.90
N ALA A 207 15.02 -2.34 -4.49
CA ALA A 207 15.18 -1.66 -3.21
C ALA A 207 14.33 -0.37 -3.20
N LEU A 208 13.40 -0.29 -2.26
CA LEU A 208 12.49 0.84 -2.10
C LEU A 208 12.32 1.12 -0.60
N GLY A 209 12.45 2.39 -0.23
CA GLY A 209 12.26 2.90 1.11
C GLY A 209 11.80 4.36 1.09
N ILE A 210 11.59 4.93 2.27
CA ILE A 210 11.11 6.31 2.43
C ILE A 210 12.12 7.31 1.83
N GLU A 211 13.41 7.01 1.91
CA GLU A 211 14.49 7.81 1.35
C GLU A 211 14.38 8.01 -0.16
N ASN A 212 13.78 7.05 -0.88
CA ASN A 212 13.57 7.16 -2.33
C ASN A 212 12.61 8.30 -2.67
N PHE A 213 11.65 8.59 -1.79
CA PHE A 213 10.60 9.60 -2.00
C PHE A 213 10.99 11.00 -1.53
N VAL A 214 12.18 11.19 -0.95
CA VAL A 214 12.65 12.53 -0.57
C VAL A 214 12.78 13.42 -1.81
N GLY A 215 12.12 14.57 -1.79
CA GLY A 215 11.99 15.48 -2.94
C GLY A 215 10.72 15.25 -3.76
N THR A 216 9.86 14.30 -3.38
CA THR A 216 8.51 14.18 -3.96
C THR A 216 7.73 15.45 -3.65
N SER A 217 7.02 15.99 -4.63
CA SER A 217 6.08 17.09 -4.45
C SER A 217 4.74 16.80 -5.09
N LEU A 218 3.67 17.35 -4.53
CA LEU A 218 2.32 17.30 -5.07
C LEU A 218 1.53 18.52 -4.58
N GLU A 219 0.40 18.77 -5.20
CA GLU A 219 -0.62 19.69 -4.71
C GLU A 219 -1.83 18.91 -4.25
N ALA A 220 -2.48 19.36 -3.19
CA ALA A 220 -3.68 18.73 -2.67
C ALA A 220 -4.80 19.74 -2.50
N THR A 221 -6.03 19.31 -2.74
CA THR A 221 -7.23 20.08 -2.41
C THR A 221 -8.06 19.33 -1.40
N TRP A 222 -8.45 19.98 -0.31
CA TRP A 222 -9.32 19.44 0.72
C TRP A 222 -10.39 20.46 1.11
N ASN A 223 -11.39 20.02 1.88
CA ASN A 223 -12.40 20.90 2.46
C ASN A 223 -12.88 20.36 3.83
N GLN A 224 -13.79 21.07 4.49
CA GLN A 224 -14.36 20.66 5.79
C GLN A 224 -15.70 19.92 5.63
N GLY A 225 -15.77 18.99 4.67
CA GLY A 225 -16.96 18.20 4.40
C GLY A 225 -17.83 18.71 3.25
N LEU A 226 -18.94 18.00 3.02
CA LEU A 226 -19.77 18.19 1.83
C LEU A 226 -20.34 19.61 1.75
N GLY A 227 -20.11 20.27 0.62
CA GLY A 227 -20.63 21.61 0.32
C GLY A 227 -19.80 22.77 0.88
N THR A 228 -18.69 22.49 1.59
CA THR A 228 -17.74 23.54 2.00
C THR A 228 -16.77 23.90 0.87
N PRO A 229 -16.31 25.17 0.78
CA PRO A 229 -15.29 25.58 -0.17
C PRO A 229 -13.99 24.78 0.00
N GLY A 230 -13.33 24.45 -1.11
CA GLY A 230 -12.03 23.79 -1.09
C GLY A 230 -10.88 24.76 -0.81
N ILE A 231 -9.86 24.26 -0.13
CA ILE A 231 -8.54 24.88 0.07
C ILE A 231 -7.53 24.03 -0.71
N GLN A 232 -6.51 24.67 -1.27
CA GLN A 232 -5.45 23.99 -2.01
C GLN A 232 -4.08 24.50 -1.56
N ASP A 233 -3.13 23.58 -1.41
CA ASP A 233 -1.74 23.90 -1.11
C ASP A 233 -0.78 22.86 -1.72
N GLN A 234 0.51 23.21 -1.72
CA GLN A 234 1.61 22.37 -2.20
C GLN A 234 2.34 21.71 -1.03
N PHE A 235 2.59 20.41 -1.18
CA PHE A 235 3.30 19.60 -0.21
C PHE A 235 4.55 18.98 -0.81
N SER A 236 5.57 18.77 0.02
CA SER A 236 6.79 18.07 -0.40
C SER A 236 7.34 17.18 0.71
N VAL A 237 7.88 16.03 0.32
CA VAL A 237 8.58 15.13 1.24
C VAL A 237 9.98 15.67 1.45
N ILE A 238 10.23 16.23 2.63
CA ILE A 238 11.58 16.68 3.01
C ILE A 238 12.28 15.65 3.90
N PRO A 239 13.62 15.61 3.94
CA PRO A 239 14.33 14.69 4.81
C PRO A 239 13.91 14.88 6.28
N ALA A 240 13.70 13.79 7.00
CA ALA A 240 13.45 13.87 8.44
C ALA A 240 14.60 14.63 9.12
N PRO A 241 14.33 15.58 10.04
CA PRO A 241 15.36 16.42 10.66
C PRO A 241 16.52 15.62 11.29
N GLY A 242 16.24 14.41 11.80
CA GLY A 242 17.24 13.52 12.38
C GLY A 242 18.29 12.99 11.39
N ALA A 243 17.94 12.79 10.11
CA ALA A 243 18.87 12.35 9.08
C ALA A 243 19.92 13.44 8.77
N VAL A 244 19.50 14.71 8.80
CA VAL A 244 20.38 15.86 8.61
C VAL A 244 21.32 16.04 9.81
N ALA A 245 20.81 15.83 11.03
CA ALA A 245 21.61 15.90 12.25
C ALA A 245 22.70 14.80 12.33
N LEU A 246 22.38 13.56 11.90
CA LEU A 246 23.36 12.47 11.85
C LEU A 246 24.44 12.69 10.78
N LEU A 247 24.09 13.25 9.62
CA LEU A 247 25.06 13.62 8.59
C LEU A 247 26.00 14.74 9.08
N ALA A 248 25.46 15.74 9.78
CA ALA A 248 26.25 16.81 10.40
C ALA A 248 27.20 16.27 11.49
N LEU A 249 26.78 15.26 12.26
CA LEU A 249 27.62 14.64 13.29
C LEU A 249 28.74 13.77 12.70
N ALA A 250 28.45 13.04 11.63
CA ALA A 250 29.46 12.24 10.91
C ALA A 250 30.57 13.13 10.30
N GLY A 251 30.21 14.32 9.79
CA GLY A 251 31.19 15.30 9.29
C GLY A 251 32.11 15.88 10.37
N LEU A 252 31.66 15.94 11.63
CA LEU A 252 32.45 16.49 12.74
C LEU A 252 33.55 15.53 13.23
N VAL A 253 33.38 14.22 13.02
CA VAL A 253 34.32 13.17 13.47
C VAL A 253 35.55 13.07 12.55
N SER A 254 35.50 13.62 11.34
CA SER A 254 36.59 13.51 10.35
C SER A 254 37.56 14.70 10.30
N ALA A 255 37.55 15.63 11.26
CA ALA A 255 38.52 16.71 11.28
C ALA A 255 39.91 16.22 11.77
N PRO A 256 40.94 16.13 10.91
CA PRO A 256 42.27 15.75 11.35
C PRO A 256 42.86 16.85 12.24
N ARG A 257 43.31 16.45 13.42
CA ARG A 257 44.03 17.29 14.39
C ARG A 257 45.36 17.73 13.76
N ARG A 258 45.40 18.88 13.09
CA ARG A 258 46.65 19.50 12.63
C ARG A 258 47.52 19.78 13.87
N ARG A 259 48.65 19.10 13.95
CA ARG A 259 49.78 19.45 14.82
C ARG A 259 50.64 20.49 14.13
#